data_AF-M6Y7Q0-F1
#
_entry.id   AF-M6Y7Q0-F1
#
_cell.length_a   1.000
_cell.length_b   1.000
_cell.length_c   1.000
_cell.angle_alpha   90.00
_cell.angle_beta   90.00
_cell.angle_gamma   90.00
#
_symmetry.space_group_name_H-M   'P 1'
#
loop_
_entity.id
_entity.type
_entity.pdbx_description
1 polymer ?
#
loop_
_entity_poly.entity_id
_entity_poly.type
_entity_poly.pdbx_seq_one_letter_code
_entity_poly.pdbx_strand_id
1 'polypeptide(L)' 'MIDRKIELLADRGIYKKIGQNKLDEICQRMQTGFRSGNYLESILFAIEEFTLLLQKYFPSEEQNPNELSDKPEII' A
#
# COMPACT_ATOMS: atom_id res chain seq x y z
N MET A 1 2.49 -13.09 -23.67
CA MET A 1 2.83 -13.12 -22.23
C MET A 1 2.16 -11.89 -21.64
N ILE A 2 1.17 -12.04 -20.76
CA ILE A 2 0.55 -10.89 -20.08
C ILE A 2 1.49 -10.51 -18.95
N ASP A 3 2.00 -9.29 -18.98
CA ASP A 3 2.88 -8.79 -17.94
C ASP A 3 2.05 -8.59 -16.66
N ARG A 4 2.32 -9.39 -15.62
CA ARG A 4 1.65 -9.28 -14.32
C ARG A 4 2.59 -8.54 -13.37
N LYS A 5 2.41 -7.23 -13.29
CA LYS A 5 3.21 -6.34 -12.46
C LYS A 5 2.38 -5.74 -11.32
N ILE A 6 2.99 -5.61 -10.16
CA ILE A 6 2.48 -4.81 -9.04
C ILE A 6 3.46 -3.65 -8.87
N GLU A 7 2.94 -2.44 -8.76
CA GLU A 7 3.69 -1.23 -8.46
C GLU A 7 3.08 -0.56 -7.23
N LEU A 8 3.92 -0.13 -6.30
CA LEU A 8 3.51 0.68 -5.15
C LEU A 8 4.04 2.09 -5.34
N LEU A 9 3.12 3.05 -5.41
CA LEU A 9 3.41 4.46 -5.55
C LEU A 9 2.99 5.17 -4.26
N ALA A 10 3.85 6.05 -3.76
CA ALA A 10 3.57 6.89 -2.61
C ALA A 10 3.76 8.36 -3.00
N ASP A 11 2.95 9.25 -2.43
CA ASP A 11 3.21 10.68 -2.55
C ASP A 11 4.57 11.05 -1.92
N ARG A 12 5.02 12.28 -2.20
CA ARG A 12 6.32 12.76 -1.74
C ARG A 12 6.45 12.84 -0.21
N GLY A 13 5.37 13.08 0.51
CA GLY A 13 5.34 13.16 1.97
C GLY A 13 5.52 11.78 2.62
N ILE A 14 4.73 10.80 2.16
CA ILE A 14 4.81 9.41 2.61
C ILE A 14 6.17 8.82 2.23
N TYR A 15 6.61 9.00 0.98
CA TYR A 15 7.89 8.46 0.49
C TYR A 15 9.07 8.93 1.32
N LYS A 16 9.11 10.20 1.74
CA LYS A 16 10.15 10.75 2.61
C LYS A 16 10.23 10.06 3.97
N LYS A 17 9.13 9.49 4.47
CA LYS A 17 9.06 8.82 5.79
C LYS A 17 9.42 7.34 5.72
N ILE A 18 8.99 6.64 4.67
CA ILE A 18 9.11 5.17 4.58
C ILE A 18 10.21 4.70 3.62
N GLY A 19 10.53 5.49 2.59
CA GLY A 19 11.57 5.21 1.59
C GLY A 19 11.27 4.03 0.65
N GLN A 20 12.14 3.87 -0.36
CA GLN A 20 12.01 2.79 -1.35
C GLN A 20 12.07 1.39 -0.73
N ASN A 21 12.97 1.17 0.22
CA ASN A 21 13.18 -0.15 0.81
C ASN A 21 11.90 -0.72 1.43
N LYS A 22 11.09 0.11 2.10
CA LYS A 22 9.83 -0.34 2.70
C LYS A 22 8.76 -0.61 1.64
N LEU A 23 8.69 0.21 0.58
CA LEU A 23 7.81 -0.05 -0.55
C LEU A 23 8.18 -1.37 -1.26
N ASP A 24 9.48 -1.62 -1.47
CA ASP A 24 9.95 -2.84 -2.12
C ASP A 24 9.64 -4.09 -1.28
N GLU A 25 9.83 -4.01 0.04
CA GLU A 25 9.47 -5.10 0.97
C GLU A 25 8.00 -5.48 0.88
N ILE A 26 7.10 -4.50 0.95
CA ILE A 26 5.65 -4.72 0.85
C ILE A 26 5.31 -5.26 -0.55
N CYS A 27 5.87 -4.67 -1.60
CA CYS A 27 5.62 -5.09 -2.99
C CYS A 27 6.06 -6.53 -3.25
N GLN A 28 7.24 -6.94 -2.77
CA GLN A 28 7.72 -8.32 -2.91
C GLN A 28 6.80 -9.33 -2.21
N ARG A 29 6.29 -9.00 -1.03
CA ARG A 29 5.35 -9.86 -0.31
C ARG A 29 4.01 -9.97 -1.04
N MET A 30 3.48 -8.87 -1.56
CA MET A 30 2.28 -8.88 -2.40
C MET A 30 2.49 -9.73 -3.66
N GLN A 31 3.62 -9.55 -4.36
CA GLN A 31 3.94 -10.32 -5.56
C GLN A 31 4.02 -11.83 -5.28
N THR A 32 4.58 -12.22 -4.13
CA THR A 32 4.65 -13.62 -3.70
C THR A 32 3.26 -14.22 -3.49
N GLY A 33 2.38 -13.50 -2.78
CA GLY A 33 1.02 -13.97 -2.55
C GLY A 33 0.18 -14.00 -3.83
N PHE A 34 0.30 -13.00 -4.70
CA PHE A 34 -0.36 -12.98 -6.01
C PHE A 34 0.08 -14.15 -6.92
N ARG A 35 1.37 -14.48 -6.93
CA ARG A 35 1.89 -15.65 -7.67
C ARG A 35 1.32 -16.97 -7.15
N SER A 36 0.96 -17.02 -5.88
CA SER A 36 0.40 -18.19 -5.21
C SER A 36 -1.13 -18.23 -5.24
N GLY A 37 -1.79 -17.25 -5.85
CA GLY A 37 -3.26 -17.14 -5.89
C GLY A 37 -3.91 -16.53 -4.65
N ASN A 38 -3.12 -16.08 -3.66
CA ASN A 38 -3.57 -15.51 -2.39
C ASN A 38 -3.83 -14.00 -2.53
N TYR A 39 -4.73 -13.62 -3.44
CA TYR A 39 -4.93 -12.22 -3.84
C TYR A 39 -5.49 -11.36 -2.70
N LEU A 40 -6.55 -11.83 -2.05
CA LEU A 40 -7.24 -11.09 -1.00
C LEU A 40 -6.32 -10.85 0.20
N GLU A 41 -5.63 -11.89 0.65
CA GLU A 41 -4.69 -11.81 1.77
C GLU A 41 -3.53 -10.87 1.46
N SER A 42 -3.05 -10.86 0.21
CA SER A 42 -1.98 -9.96 -0.22
C SER A 42 -2.38 -8.49 -0.17
N ILE A 43 -3.62 -8.18 -0.57
CA ILE A 43 -4.17 -6.82 -0.53
C ILE A 43 -4.41 -6.38 0.92
N LEU A 44 -5.06 -7.22 1.73
CA LEU A 44 -5.33 -6.91 3.13
C LEU A 44 -4.03 -6.69 3.92
N PHE A 45 -3.02 -7.51 3.68
CA PHE A 45 -1.68 -7.32 4.24
C PHE A 45 -1.12 -5.93 3.91
N ALA A 46 -1.15 -5.51 2.64
CA ALA A 46 -0.60 -4.23 2.25
C ALA A 46 -1.34 -3.05 2.89
N ILE A 47 -2.68 -3.12 2.94
CA ILE A 47 -3.52 -2.10 3.61
C ILE A 47 -3.16 -2.00 5.08
N GLU A 48 -3.00 -3.13 5.78
CA GLU A 48 -2.64 -3.16 7.20
C GLU A 48 -1.25 -2.56 7.44
N GLU A 49 -0.24 -2.95 6.66
CA GLU A 49 1.11 -2.39 6.77
C GLU A 49 1.14 -0.88 6.54
N PHE A 50 0.46 -0.41 5.49
CA PHE A 50 0.36 1.03 5.23
C PHE A 50 -0.41 1.75 6.33
N THR A 51 -1.47 1.16 6.88
CA THR A 51 -2.21 1.72 8.02
C THR A 51 -1.28 1.94 9.22
N LEU A 52 -0.48 0.94 9.58
CA LEU A 52 0.46 1.04 10.70
C LEU A 52 1.57 2.07 10.44
N LEU A 53 2.10 2.12 9.22
CA LEU A 53 3.11 3.13 8.84
C LEU A 53 2.54 4.54 8.88
N LEU A 54 1.34 4.75 8.35
CA LEU A 54 0.70 6.06 8.31
C LEU A 54 0.34 6.52 9.72
N GLN A 55 -0.24 5.67 10.57
CA GLN A 55 -0.50 6.00 11.97
C GLN A 55 0.78 6.41 12.73
N LYS A 56 1.92 5.77 12.44
CA LYS A 56 3.20 6.08 13.07
C LYS A 56 3.75 7.45 12.67
N TYR A 57 3.66 7.82 11.39
CA TYR A 57 4.30 9.04 10.85
C TYR A 57 3.36 10.23 10.66
N PHE A 58 2.05 9.96 10.59
CA PHE A 58 0.96 10.91 10.35
C PHE A 58 -0.21 10.56 11.29
N PRO A 59 -0.05 10.74 12.62
CA PRO A 59 -1.13 10.48 13.55
C PRO A 59 -2.35 11.35 13.22
N SER A 60 -3.55 10.79 13.33
CA SER A 60 -4.80 11.50 13.01
C SER A 60 -5.05 12.65 13.99
N GLU A 61 -5.39 13.82 13.47
CA GLU A 61 -5.89 14.95 14.24
C GLU A 61 -7.41 14.84 14.48
N GLU A 62 -8.00 15.72 15.30
CA GLU A 62 -9.44 15.73 15.59
C GLU A 62 -10.32 15.91 14.33
N GLN A 63 -9.76 16.50 13.27
CA GLN A 63 -10.40 16.64 11.97
C GLN A 63 -9.62 15.84 10.92
N ASN A 64 -10.13 14.65 10.62
CA ASN A 64 -9.55 13.73 9.64
C ASN A 64 -10.62 13.29 8.63
N PRO A 65 -11.07 14.17 7.72
CA PRO A 65 -12.06 13.81 6.71
C PRO A 65 -11.46 12.80 5.71
N ASN A 66 -12.31 11.97 5.09
CA ASN A 66 -11.84 11.08 4.04
C ASN A 66 -11.54 11.88 2.76
N GLU A 67 -10.26 12.09 2.47
CA GLU A 67 -9.81 12.92 1.34
C GLU A 67 -9.88 12.18 -0.01
N LEU A 68 -9.87 10.84 0.01
CA LEU A 68 -9.88 9.98 -1.17
C LEU A 68 -10.97 8.91 -1.06
N SER A 69 -11.50 8.46 -2.19
CA SER A 69 -12.49 7.38 -2.20
C SER A 69 -11.87 6.05 -1.77
N ASP A 70 -12.54 5.29 -0.90
CA ASP A 70 -12.13 3.93 -0.55
C ASP A 70 -12.38 2.90 -1.68
N LYS A 71 -13.04 3.33 -2.76
CA LYS A 71 -13.36 2.46 -3.90
C LYS A 71 -12.14 2.33 -4.82
N PRO A 72 -11.86 1.12 -5.34
CA PRO A 72 -10.83 0.94 -6.34
C PRO A 72 -11.20 1.69 -7.63
N GLU A 73 -10.22 2.40 -8.19
CA GLU A 73 -10.29 2.91 -9.56
C GLU A 73 -9.98 1.77 -10.53
N ILE A 74 -10.85 1.59 -11.54
CA ILE A 74 -10.69 0.58 -12.58
C ILE A 74 -10.55 1.32 -13.91
N ILE A 75 -9.36 1.27 -14.50
CA ILE A 75 -8.99 1.93 -15.75
C ILE A 75 -8.78 0.94 -16.90
#